data_AF-A0A061S2G4-F1
#
_entry.id   AF-A0A061S2G4-F1
#
_cell.length_a   1.000
_cell.length_b   1.000
_cell.length_c   1.000
_cell.angle_alpha   90.00
_cell.angle_beta   90.00
_cell.angle_gamma   90.00
#
_symmetry.space_group_name_H-M   'P 1'
#
loop_
_entity.id
_entity.type
_entity.pdbx_description
1 polymer ?
#
loop_
_entity_poly.entity_id
_entity_poly.type
_entity_poly.pdbx_seq_one_letter_code
_entity_poly.pdbx_strand_id
1 'polypeptide(L)'
;MINNQHYLYRMTVLIAVGLLAPVVGSDTVCNTMLPAVVGCSKDRVPNIRFNVAKLMEKVAPIVDGTVVQQTIRPCLLDLADDQDADVRFFAKRALTVCESQLSI
;
A
#
# COMPACT_ATOMS: atom_id res chain seq x y z
N MET A 1 7.74 5.11 15.20
CA MET A 1 6.41 4.48 15.17
C MET A 1 6.30 3.35 14.16
N ILE A 2 6.74 3.54 12.90
CA ILE A 2 6.62 2.48 11.87
C ILE A 2 7.55 1.28 12.08
N ASN A 3 8.66 1.46 12.80
CA ASN A 3 9.61 0.39 13.15
C ASN A 3 9.39 -0.18 14.57
N ASN A 4 8.21 0.04 15.18
CA ASN A 4 7.93 -0.49 16.52
C ASN A 4 7.89 -2.02 16.47
N GLN A 5 8.45 -2.74 17.45
CA GLN A 5 8.44 -4.21 17.47
C GLN A 5 7.02 -4.82 17.51
N HIS A 6 6.08 -4.14 18.16
CA HIS A 6 4.69 -4.54 18.27
C HIS A 6 3.93 -4.23 16.98
N TYR A 7 3.51 -5.27 16.28
CA TYR A 7 2.86 -5.14 14.98
C TYR A 7 1.52 -4.41 15.05
N LEU A 8 0.82 -4.43 16.19
CA LEU A 8 -0.44 -3.71 16.36
C LEU A 8 -0.28 -2.20 16.15
N TYR A 9 0.82 -1.58 16.60
CA TYR A 9 1.07 -0.16 16.33
C TYR A 9 1.28 0.11 14.85
N ARG A 10 2.01 -0.77 14.15
CA ARG A 10 2.22 -0.66 12.70
C ARG A 10 0.91 -0.82 11.94
N MET A 11 0.05 -1.72 12.40
CA MET A 11 -1.31 -1.90 11.88
C MET A 11 -2.18 -0.66 12.11
N THR A 12 -2.14 -0.06 13.30
CA THR A 12 -2.85 1.21 13.59
C THR A 12 -2.41 2.33 12.66
N VAL A 13 -1.11 2.42 12.35
CA VAL A 13 -0.60 3.42 11.38
C VAL A 13 -1.19 3.17 9.99
N LEU A 14 -1.22 1.93 9.50
CA LEU A 14 -1.83 1.62 8.20
C LEU A 14 -3.32 1.97 8.15
N ILE A 15 -4.06 1.70 9.22
CA ILE A 15 -5.47 2.08 9.34
C ILE A 15 -5.63 3.60 9.30
N ALA A 16 -4.83 4.33 10.07
CA ALA A 16 -4.87 5.78 10.12
C ALA A 16 -4.57 6.40 8.75
N VAL A 17 -3.57 5.90 8.03
CA VAL A 17 -3.27 6.34 6.65
C VAL A 17 -4.47 6.10 5.74
N GLY A 18 -5.10 4.92 5.81
CA GLY A 18 -6.27 4.62 4.99
C GLY A 18 -7.48 5.53 5.25
N LEU A 19 -7.64 6.02 6.49
CA LEU A 19 -8.72 6.96 6.84
C LEU A 19 -8.38 8.39 6.42
N LEU A 20 -7.11 8.78 6.47
CA LEU A 20 -6.68 10.15 6.21
C LEU A 20 -6.38 10.42 4.73
N ALA A 21 -5.93 9.42 3.97
CA ALA A 21 -5.51 9.59 2.58
C ALA A 21 -6.54 10.32 1.69
N PRO A 22 -7.86 10.06 1.79
CA PRO A 22 -8.85 10.77 0.97
C PRO A 22 -9.05 12.26 1.33
N VAL A 23 -8.58 12.71 2.50
CA VAL A 23 -8.89 14.06 3.03
C VAL A 23 -7.67 14.97 3.16
N VAL A 24 -6.45 14.43 3.17
CA VAL A 24 -5.21 15.23 3.34
C VAL A 24 -4.60 15.73 2.03
N GLY A 25 -5.17 15.34 0.88
CA GLY A 25 -4.70 15.70 -0.46
C GLY A 25 -3.52 14.85 -0.97
N SER A 26 -3.37 14.79 -2.29
CA SER A 26 -2.38 13.95 -2.99
C SER A 26 -0.94 14.23 -2.54
N ASP A 27 -0.54 15.50 -2.42
CA ASP A 27 0.83 15.86 -2.02
C ASP A 27 1.24 15.29 -0.66
N THR A 28 0.34 15.37 0.33
CA THR A 28 0.60 14.81 1.66
C THR A 28 0.67 13.29 1.62
N VAL A 29 -0.21 12.65 0.84
CA VAL A 29 -0.21 11.20 0.65
C VAL A 29 1.13 10.76 0.04
N CYS A 30 1.53 11.36 -1.08
CA CYS A 30 2.72 10.97 -1.83
C CYS A 30 4.03 11.24 -1.06
N ASN A 31 4.17 12.42 -0.44
CA ASN A 31 5.44 12.83 0.16
C ASN A 31 5.62 12.35 1.60
N THR A 32 4.54 12.05 2.32
CA THR A 32 4.62 11.71 3.76
C THR A 32 4.11 10.30 4.06
N MET A 33 2.93 9.94 3.57
CA MET A 33 2.28 8.68 3.97
C MET A 33 2.78 7.49 3.15
N LEU A 34 2.91 7.64 1.84
CA LEU A 34 3.26 6.57 0.92
C LEU A 34 4.64 5.95 1.20
N PRO A 35 5.71 6.72 1.52
CA PRO A 35 7.00 6.13 1.88
C PRO A 35 6.91 5.23 3.11
N ALA A 36 6.08 5.62 4.08
CA ALA A 36 5.80 4.84 5.27
C ALA A 36 5.09 3.51 4.93
N VAL A 37 4.06 3.56 4.08
CA VAL A 37 3.31 2.38 3.63
C VAL A 37 4.21 1.43 2.83
N VAL A 38 5.05 1.96 1.93
CA VAL A 38 6.03 1.16 1.18
C VAL A 38 7.02 0.49 2.12
N GLY A 39 7.48 1.16 3.18
CA GLY A 39 8.31 0.52 4.22
C GLY A 39 7.64 -0.69 4.86
N CYS A 40 6.33 -0.63 5.11
CA CYS A 40 5.55 -1.73 5.67
C CYS A 40 5.36 -2.91 4.70
N SER A 41 5.62 -2.77 3.39
CA SER A 41 5.51 -3.89 2.45
C SER A 41 6.53 -4.98 2.72
N LYS A 42 7.62 -4.64 3.43
CA LYS A 42 8.70 -5.57 3.82
C LYS A 42 8.57 -6.08 5.26
N ASP A 43 7.41 -5.89 5.89
CA ASP A 43 7.20 -6.30 7.28
C ASP A 43 7.28 -7.82 7.43
N ARG A 44 7.89 -8.29 8.52
CA ARG A 44 7.97 -9.74 8.83
C ARG A 44 6.60 -10.39 9.03
N VAL A 45 5.58 -9.63 9.43
CA VAL A 45 4.22 -10.12 9.72
C VAL A 45 3.37 -10.06 8.44
N PRO A 46 2.88 -11.20 7.91
CA PRO A 46 2.06 -11.22 6.70
C PRO A 46 0.80 -10.34 6.78
N ASN A 47 0.21 -10.24 7.98
CA ASN A 47 -0.95 -9.39 8.23
C ASN A 47 -0.68 -7.91 7.90
N ILE A 48 0.53 -7.42 8.19
CA ILE A 48 0.91 -6.05 7.83
C ILE A 48 1.03 -5.93 6.30
N ARG A 49 1.72 -6.88 5.66
CA ARG A 49 1.96 -6.86 4.22
C ARG A 49 0.68 -6.93 3.39
N PHE A 50 -0.29 -7.79 3.74
CA PHE A 50 -1.54 -7.82 2.99
C PHE A 50 -2.38 -6.56 3.21
N ASN A 51 -2.28 -5.92 4.38
CA ASN A 51 -2.96 -4.64 4.62
C ASN A 51 -2.29 -3.49 3.86
N VAL A 52 -0.99 -3.56 3.59
CA VAL A 52 -0.34 -2.67 2.62
C VAL A 52 -0.99 -2.83 1.25
N ALA A 53 -1.17 -4.06 0.74
CA ALA A 53 -1.83 -4.28 -0.55
C ALA A 53 -3.26 -3.69 -0.59
N LYS A 54 -4.07 -3.93 0.45
CA LYS A 54 -5.42 -3.36 0.58
C LYS A 54 -5.42 -1.83 0.64
N LEU A 55 -4.41 -1.24 1.27
CA LEU A 55 -4.29 0.21 1.36
C LEU A 55 -3.88 0.81 0.01
N MET A 56 -2.93 0.19 -0.70
CA MET A 56 -2.52 0.61 -2.04
C MET A 56 -3.70 0.58 -3.03
N GLU A 57 -4.57 -0.43 -2.97
CA GLU A 57 -5.81 -0.50 -3.76
C GLU A 57 -6.69 0.73 -3.57
N LYS A 58 -6.77 1.26 -2.34
CA LYS A 58 -7.58 2.45 -2.00
C LYS A 58 -6.88 3.77 -2.34
N VAL A 59 -5.55 3.80 -2.26
CA VAL A 59 -4.74 4.99 -2.50
C VAL A 59 -4.51 5.24 -3.98
N ALA A 60 -4.42 4.19 -4.81
CA ALA A 60 -4.15 4.32 -6.24
C ALA A 60 -5.10 5.31 -6.96
N PRO A 61 -6.42 5.32 -6.71
CA PRO A 61 -7.32 6.30 -7.34
C PRO A 61 -7.17 7.75 -6.86
N ILE A 62 -6.44 7.98 -5.77
CA ILE A 62 -6.29 9.31 -5.13
C ILE A 62 -5.05 10.04 -5.67
N VAL A 63 -4.05 9.29 -6.13
CA VAL A 63 -2.75 9.82 -6.55
C VAL A 63 -2.60 9.81 -8.07
N ASP A 64 -1.65 10.59 -8.57
CA ASP A 64 -1.37 10.67 -10.00
C ASP A 64 -0.89 9.33 -10.58
N GLY A 65 -1.21 9.09 -11.86
CA GLY A 65 -0.83 7.86 -12.56
C GLY A 65 0.68 7.59 -12.59
N THR A 66 1.50 8.63 -12.54
CA THR A 66 2.97 8.51 -12.43
C THR A 66 3.38 7.88 -11.09
N VAL A 67 2.75 8.27 -9.99
CA VAL A 67 2.97 7.68 -8.65
C VAL A 67 2.50 6.23 -8.64
N VAL A 68 1.35 5.94 -9.28
CA VAL A 68 0.87 4.57 -9.44
C VAL A 68 1.90 3.72 -10.19
N GLN A 69 2.40 4.19 -11.33
CA GLN A 69 3.36 3.43 -12.15
C GLN A 69 4.74 3.26 -11.49
N GLN A 70 5.25 4.30 -10.85
CA GLN A 70 6.64 4.31 -10.36
C GLN A 70 6.78 3.77 -8.93
N THR A 71 5.72 3.83 -8.12
CA THR A 71 5.79 3.46 -6.69
C THR A 71 4.81 2.34 -6.33
N ILE A 72 3.51 2.54 -6.57
CA ILE A 72 2.48 1.60 -6.10
C ILE A 72 2.57 0.27 -6.84
N ARG A 73 2.59 0.30 -8.17
CA ARG A 73 2.60 -0.91 -9.00
C ARG A 73 3.84 -1.79 -8.75
N PRO A 74 5.09 -1.28 -8.71
CA PRO A 74 6.24 -2.10 -8.36
C PRO A 74 6.11 -2.74 -6.96
N CYS A 75 5.66 -1.97 -5.96
CA CYS A 75 5.44 -2.50 -4.62
C CYS A 75 4.39 -3.62 -4.61
N LEU A 76 3.33 -3.52 -5.41
CA LEU A 76 2.31 -4.55 -5.52
C LEU A 76 2.79 -5.78 -6.30
N LEU A 77 3.65 -5.62 -7.30
CA LEU A 77 4.29 -6.74 -7.99
C LEU A 77 5.17 -7.55 -7.04
N ASP A 78 6.00 -6.88 -6.22
CA ASP A 78 6.80 -7.55 -5.20
C ASP A 78 5.92 -8.35 -4.21
N LEU A 79 4.80 -7.78 -3.78
CA LEU A 79 3.84 -8.44 -2.89
C LEU A 79 3.05 -9.58 -3.58
N ALA A 80 2.92 -9.55 -4.91
CA ALA A 80 2.23 -10.61 -5.66
C ALA A 80 3.04 -11.92 -5.71
N ASP A 81 4.35 -11.83 -5.44
CA ASP A 81 5.29 -12.96 -5.33
C ASP A 81 5.61 -13.33 -3.86
N ASP A 82 4.88 -12.77 -2.89
CA ASP A 82 5.09 -13.03 -1.46
C ASP A 82 4.90 -14.51 -1.09
N GLN A 83 5.57 -14.99 -0.05
CA GLN A 83 5.42 -16.35 0.47
C GLN A 83 4.02 -16.66 1.04
N ASP A 84 3.33 -15.64 1.56
CA ASP A 84 2.01 -15.77 2.17
C ASP A 84 0.87 -15.63 1.14
N ALA A 85 -0.09 -16.54 1.19
CA ALA A 85 -1.16 -16.62 0.20
C ALA A 85 -2.11 -15.42 0.21
N ASP A 86 -2.41 -14.86 1.39
CA ASP A 86 -3.29 -13.70 1.50
C ASP A 86 -2.60 -12.45 0.95
N VAL A 87 -1.29 -12.30 1.23
CA VAL A 87 -0.50 -11.20 0.67
C VAL A 87 -0.54 -11.24 -0.86
N ARG A 88 -0.26 -12.40 -1.47
CA ARG A 88 -0.36 -12.57 -2.93
C ARG A 88 -1.76 -12.27 -3.47
N PHE A 89 -2.79 -12.77 -2.80
CA PHE A 89 -4.19 -12.59 -3.22
C PHE A 89 -4.57 -11.11 -3.25
N PHE A 90 -4.34 -10.38 -2.15
CA PHE A 90 -4.69 -8.97 -2.07
C PHE A 90 -3.81 -8.09 -2.98
N ALA A 91 -2.55 -8.45 -3.18
CA ALA A 91 -1.66 -7.74 -4.10
C ALA A 91 -2.14 -7.85 -5.56
N LYS A 92 -2.49 -9.06 -6.02
CA LYS A 92 -3.03 -9.27 -7.37
C LYS A 92 -4.36 -8.54 -7.58
N ARG A 93 -5.24 -8.54 -6.57
CA ARG A 93 -6.47 -7.76 -6.62
C ARG A 93 -6.20 -6.26 -6.75
N ALA A 94 -5.25 -5.72 -5.97
CA ALA A 94 -4.87 -4.31 -6.06
C ALA A 94 -4.24 -3.95 -7.42
N LEU A 95 -3.47 -4.86 -8.03
CA LEU A 95 -2.90 -4.67 -9.38
C LEU A 95 -4.00 -4.51 -10.43
N THR A 96 -5.06 -5.32 -10.39
CA THR A 96 -6.17 -5.17 -11.36
C THR A 96 -6.84 -3.79 -11.30
N VAL A 97 -6.91 -3.17 -10.12
CA VAL A 97 -7.41 -1.81 -9.96
C VAL A 97 -6.45 -0.80 -10.58
N CYS A 98 -5.15 -0.95 -10.33
CA CYS A 98 -4.13 -0.07 -10.90
C CYS A 98 -4.09 -0.13 -12.44
N GLU A 99 -4.23 -1.32 -13.02
CA GLU A 99 -4.25 -1.52 -14.48
C GLU A 99 -5.44 -0.82 -15.12
N SER A 100 -6.63 -0.96 -14.51
CA SER A 100 -7.84 -0.27 -14.98
C SER A 100 -7.69 1.26 -15.00
N GLN A 101 -6.92 1.82 -14.07
CA GLN A 101 -6.67 3.26 -13.97
C GLN A 101 -5.62 3.75 -14.98
N LEU A 102 -4.66 2.90 -15.35
CA LEU A 102 -3.57 3.25 -16.27
C LEU A 102 -3.93 3.08 -17.74
N SER A 103 -5.12 2.55 -18.06
CA SER A 103 -5.58 2.31 -19.43
C SER A 103 -4.64 1.40 -20.24
N ILE A 104 -4.13 0.33 -19.61
CA ILE A 104 -3.28 -0.71 -20.24
C ILE A 104 -3.94 -2.07 -20.03
#